data_AF-A0A2R3ZBU3-F1
#
_entry.id   AF-A0A2R3ZBU3-F1
#
_cell.length_a   1.000
_cell.length_b   1.000
_cell.length_c   1.000
_cell.angle_alpha   90.00
_cell.angle_beta   90.00
_cell.angle_gamma   90.00
#
_symmetry.space_group_name_H-M   'P 1'
#
loop_
_entity.id
_entity.type
_entity.pdbx_description
1 polymer ?
#
loop_
_entity_poly.entity_id
_entity_poly.type
_entity_poly.pdbx_seq_one_letter_code
_entity_poly.pdbx_strand_id
1 'polypeptide(L)'
;REMEGLEASGSSYICTLCDSSRAEASQNMVLHSITRCHEENLERYEIWRTNPFSESADELRDRVKGVSAKPFLETQPTLDALHCDIGNATEFYKIFQDEIGEVYEKVNPSREQRRSWRAALDKQLRNKMKLKPVMRMNGNYARKLMTMEAVEVVCELVPSEERQEALRELMRLYLQMKPVWRATCPAKECPDQLCRYSFNSQRFADLLSSTFKYRYNGKITNYLHKTLAHVPEIIERDGSIGAWASEGNESGNKLFRRFRKMNARQ
;
A
#
# COMPACT_ATOMS: atom_id res chain seq x y z
N ARG A 1 3.75 13.69 3.64
CA ARG A 1 2.41 14.33 3.58
C ARG A 1 2.45 15.60 4.39
N GLU A 2 2.50 15.54 5.72
CA GLU A 2 2.63 16.72 6.58
C GLU A 2 3.80 17.64 6.19
N MET A 3 5.00 17.08 6.02
CA MET A 3 6.21 17.84 5.62
C MET A 3 6.12 18.55 4.27
N GLU A 4 5.26 18.05 3.38
CA GLU A 4 5.06 18.49 1.99
C GLU A 4 3.72 19.20 1.81
N GLY A 5 3.06 19.62 2.89
CA GLY A 5 1.82 20.40 2.79
C GLY A 5 0.59 19.65 2.29
N LEU A 6 0.67 18.32 2.16
CA LEU A 6 -0.42 17.48 1.64
C LEU A 6 -1.40 17.11 2.75
N GLU A 7 -2.69 17.06 2.40
CA GLU A 7 -3.72 16.49 3.27
C GLU A 7 -3.38 15.07 3.78
N ALA A 8 -3.97 14.69 4.91
CA ALA A 8 -3.72 13.41 5.57
C ALA A 8 -4.07 12.19 4.70
N SER A 9 -3.57 11.01 5.09
CA SER A 9 -3.66 9.77 4.31
C SER A 9 -5.08 9.29 3.95
N GLY A 10 -6.12 9.80 4.62
CA GLY A 10 -7.53 9.53 4.32
C GLY A 10 -8.15 10.42 3.24
N SER A 11 -7.43 11.45 2.75
CA SER A 11 -7.89 12.39 1.71
C SER A 11 -8.37 11.72 0.43
N SER A 12 -9.23 12.39 -0.36
CA SER A 12 -9.54 11.96 -1.73
C SER A 12 -8.30 11.86 -2.61
N TYR A 13 -7.25 12.68 -2.40
CA TYR A 13 -5.98 12.63 -3.13
C TYR A 13 -5.03 11.64 -2.47
N ILE A 14 -4.94 10.43 -3.03
CA ILE A 14 -4.34 9.27 -2.37
C ILE A 14 -2.83 9.17 -2.56
N CYS A 15 -2.31 9.77 -3.62
CA CYS A 15 -0.91 9.67 -3.96
C CYS A 15 -0.11 10.86 -3.43
N THR A 16 1.17 10.65 -3.20
CA THR A 16 2.14 11.73 -2.93
C THR A 16 3.04 12.00 -4.14
N LEU A 17 2.79 11.29 -5.25
CA LEU A 17 3.61 11.31 -6.46
C LEU A 17 2.80 11.81 -7.67
N CYS A 18 1.51 11.51 -7.72
CA CYS A 18 0.59 11.99 -8.76
C CYS A 18 -0.65 12.65 -8.14
N ASP A 19 -1.53 13.19 -8.99
CA ASP A 19 -2.72 13.94 -8.58
C ASP A 19 -4.03 13.18 -8.56
N SER A 20 -3.98 11.87 -8.85
CA SER A 20 -5.18 11.06 -8.96
C SER A 20 -5.94 10.98 -7.64
N SER A 21 -7.25 11.12 -7.75
CA SER A 21 -8.17 10.85 -6.67
C SER A 21 -8.32 9.35 -6.42
N ARG A 22 -8.90 8.98 -5.27
CA ARG A 22 -9.19 7.60 -4.90
C ARG A 22 -10.10 6.89 -5.90
N ALA A 23 -11.11 7.60 -6.41
CA ALA A 23 -12.06 7.04 -7.35
C ALA A 23 -11.40 6.79 -8.71
N GLU A 24 -10.69 7.79 -9.25
CA GLU A 24 -9.95 7.67 -10.52
C GLU A 24 -8.89 6.56 -10.45
N ALA A 25 -8.11 6.51 -9.37
CA ALA A 25 -7.09 5.48 -9.18
C ALA A 25 -7.66 4.06 -9.00
N SER A 26 -8.94 3.93 -8.65
CA SER A 26 -9.62 2.62 -8.61
C SER A 26 -10.17 2.19 -9.96
N GLN A 27 -10.42 3.14 -10.88
CA GLN A 27 -10.86 2.87 -12.25
C GLN A 27 -9.67 2.58 -13.16
N ASN A 28 -8.60 3.35 -13.03
CA ASN A 28 -7.32 3.12 -13.67
C ASN A 28 -6.27 2.89 -12.59
N MET A 29 -5.83 1.65 -12.38
CA MET A 29 -4.94 1.31 -11.26
C MET A 29 -3.45 1.41 -11.59
N VAL A 30 -3.06 1.35 -12.87
CA VAL A 30 -1.66 1.15 -13.27
C VAL A 30 -1.08 2.28 -14.10
N LEU A 31 -1.91 3.03 -14.85
CA LEU A 31 -1.42 4.03 -15.79
C LEU A 31 -1.46 5.41 -15.15
N HIS A 32 -0.38 5.76 -14.46
CA HIS A 32 -0.12 7.08 -13.86
C HIS A 32 1.36 7.41 -14.00
N SER A 33 1.69 8.70 -14.05
CA SER A 33 3.08 9.19 -14.00
C SER A 33 3.32 10.00 -12.74
N ILE A 34 4.58 10.15 -12.34
CA ILE A 34 4.97 11.05 -11.26
C ILE A 34 4.89 12.49 -11.76
N THR A 35 4.12 13.34 -11.08
CA THR A 35 3.96 14.76 -11.41
C THR A 35 4.39 15.67 -10.26
N ARG A 36 4.12 15.27 -9.02
CA ARG A 36 4.38 16.11 -7.84
C ARG A 36 5.85 16.23 -7.52
N CYS A 37 6.29 17.46 -7.25
CA CYS A 37 7.58 17.76 -6.64
C CYS A 37 7.45 18.85 -5.55
N HIS A 38 8.53 19.12 -4.82
CA HIS A 38 8.53 20.08 -3.72
C HIS A 38 8.26 21.52 -4.20
N GLU A 39 8.89 21.93 -5.30
CA GLU A 39 8.70 23.25 -5.92
C GLU A 39 7.25 23.45 -6.36
N GLU A 40 6.66 22.47 -7.04
CA GLU A 40 5.26 22.54 -7.45
C GLU A 40 4.31 22.63 -6.24
N ASN A 41 4.59 21.91 -5.15
CA ASN A 41 3.78 22.02 -3.93
C ASN A 41 3.88 23.42 -3.30
N LEU A 42 5.04 24.10 -3.38
CA LEU A 42 5.18 25.48 -2.91
C LEU A 42 4.33 26.44 -3.75
N GLU A 43 4.34 26.29 -5.07
CA GLU A 43 3.51 27.10 -5.99
C GLU A 43 2.01 26.86 -5.75
N ARG A 44 1.61 25.58 -5.64
CA ARG A 44 0.22 25.20 -5.33
C ARG A 44 -0.24 25.77 -3.99
N TYR A 45 0.63 25.82 -2.98
CA TYR A 45 0.31 26.46 -1.72
C TYR A 45 0.10 27.97 -1.86
N GLU A 46 0.90 28.67 -2.68
CA GLU A 46 0.68 30.10 -2.92
C GLU A 46 -0.65 30.36 -3.64
N ILE A 47 -1.05 29.49 -4.57
CA ILE A 47 -2.39 29.54 -5.20
C ILE A 47 -3.48 29.32 -4.14
N TRP A 48 -3.34 28.30 -3.28
CA TRP A 48 -4.27 28.04 -2.18
C TRP A 48 -4.41 29.24 -1.23
N ARG A 49 -3.29 29.86 -0.85
CA ARG A 49 -3.25 30.97 0.11
C ARG A 49 -3.82 32.27 -0.48
N THR A 50 -3.55 32.54 -1.76
CA THR A 50 -3.95 33.80 -2.40
C THR A 50 -5.32 33.74 -3.06
N ASN A 51 -5.79 32.54 -3.43
CA ASN A 51 -7.03 32.30 -4.18
C ASN A 51 -7.26 33.33 -5.31
N PRO A 52 -6.37 33.39 -6.31
CA PRO A 52 -6.37 34.45 -7.31
C PRO A 52 -7.63 34.44 -8.20
N PHE A 53 -8.34 33.31 -8.24
CA PHE A 53 -9.55 33.13 -9.04
C PHE A 53 -10.85 33.27 -8.23
N SER A 54 -10.76 33.58 -6.93
CA SER A 54 -11.92 33.71 -6.03
C SER A 54 -12.83 32.49 -6.04
N GLU A 55 -12.23 31.30 -6.12
CA GLU A 55 -12.92 30.02 -6.15
C GLU A 55 -13.52 29.67 -4.79
N SER A 56 -14.56 28.84 -4.79
CA SER A 56 -15.06 28.22 -3.57
C SER A 56 -14.03 27.27 -2.97
N ALA A 57 -14.22 26.86 -1.70
CA ALA A 57 -13.28 26.00 -1.01
C ALA A 57 -13.04 24.64 -1.73
N ASP A 58 -14.10 24.04 -2.27
CA ASP A 58 -14.01 22.75 -2.96
C ASP A 58 -13.34 22.87 -4.33
N GLU A 59 -13.65 23.93 -5.09
CA GLU A 59 -13.02 24.22 -6.39
C GLU A 59 -11.52 24.52 -6.21
N LEU A 60 -11.17 25.36 -5.23
CA LEU A 60 -9.78 25.70 -4.95
C LEU A 60 -9.00 24.47 -4.47
N ARG A 61 -9.61 23.63 -3.61
CA ARG A 61 -9.03 22.37 -3.14
C ARG A 61 -8.75 21.41 -4.30
N ASP A 62 -9.66 21.35 -5.28
CA ASP A 62 -9.43 20.55 -6.48
C ASP A 62 -8.34 21.13 -7.38
N ARG A 63 -8.30 22.45 -7.57
CA ARG A 63 -7.24 23.13 -8.33
C ARG A 63 -5.86 22.80 -7.79
N VAL A 64 -5.66 22.85 -6.47
CA VAL A 64 -4.37 22.60 -5.83
C VAL A 64 -4.15 21.13 -5.46
N LYS A 65 -5.09 20.25 -5.82
CA LYS A 65 -5.04 18.79 -5.59
C LYS A 65 -4.70 18.42 -4.14
N GLY A 66 -5.29 19.15 -3.17
CA GLY A 66 -5.14 18.88 -1.75
C GLY A 66 -3.81 19.33 -1.11
N VAL A 67 -3.14 20.35 -1.68
CA VAL A 67 -2.08 21.11 -1.01
C VAL A 67 -2.71 22.27 -0.25
N SER A 68 -2.79 22.18 1.08
CA SER A 68 -3.46 23.18 1.93
C SER A 68 -2.58 23.73 3.06
N ALA A 69 -1.36 23.21 3.19
CA ALA A 69 -0.33 23.70 4.09
C ALA A 69 0.95 24.00 3.31
N LYS A 70 1.79 24.89 3.85
CA LYS A 70 3.07 25.25 3.20
C LYS A 70 4.05 24.09 3.37
N PRO A 71 4.60 23.51 2.27
CA PRO A 71 5.74 22.60 2.37
C PRO A 71 6.91 23.27 3.06
N PHE A 72 7.63 22.53 3.91
CA PHE A 72 8.77 23.10 4.66
C PHE A 72 10.00 22.20 4.70
N LEU A 73 9.89 20.96 4.26
CA LEU A 73 11.02 20.05 4.08
C LEU A 73 10.84 19.31 2.76
N GLU A 74 11.80 19.49 1.86
CA GLU A 74 11.85 18.78 0.59
C GLU A 74 12.04 17.27 0.82
N THR A 75 11.23 16.48 0.11
CA THR A 75 11.30 15.02 0.10
C THR A 75 11.35 14.51 -1.33
N GLN A 76 12.32 13.64 -1.63
CA GLN A 76 12.42 13.03 -2.95
C GLN A 76 11.18 12.14 -3.22
N PRO A 77 10.50 12.28 -4.36
CA PRO A 77 9.25 11.57 -4.65
C PRO A 77 9.50 10.07 -4.88
N THR A 78 9.46 9.27 -3.81
CA THR A 78 9.70 7.82 -3.84
C THR A 78 8.67 7.02 -3.01
N LEU A 79 8.90 5.72 -2.88
CA LEU A 79 8.11 4.77 -2.10
C LEU A 79 8.93 4.23 -0.92
N ASP A 80 8.37 4.24 0.29
CA ASP A 80 8.98 3.51 1.40
C ASP A 80 8.65 2.00 1.34
N ALA A 81 9.69 1.18 1.17
CA ALA A 81 9.53 -0.26 0.98
C ALA A 81 8.99 -0.99 2.23
N LEU A 82 9.34 -0.54 3.45
CA LEU A 82 8.90 -1.18 4.69
C LEU A 82 7.41 -0.95 4.94
N HIS A 83 6.95 0.29 4.90
CA HIS A 83 5.54 0.61 5.12
C HIS A 83 4.66 0.21 3.94
N CYS A 84 5.20 0.15 2.71
CA CYS A 84 4.54 -0.50 1.58
C CYS A 84 4.21 -1.96 1.89
N ASP A 85 5.20 -2.75 2.32
CA ASP A 85 4.99 -4.16 2.68
C ASP A 85 3.94 -4.32 3.80
N ILE A 86 4.02 -3.50 4.84
CA ILE A 86 3.06 -3.56 5.97
C ILE A 86 1.65 -3.17 5.50
N GLY A 87 1.55 -2.13 4.66
CA GLY A 87 0.29 -1.65 4.09
C GLY A 87 -0.38 -2.71 3.21
N ASN A 88 0.38 -3.28 2.27
CA ASN A 88 -0.12 -4.32 1.37
C ASN A 88 -0.49 -5.59 2.14
N ALA A 89 0.33 -6.05 3.10
CA ALA A 89 -0.02 -7.20 3.93
C ALA A 89 -1.28 -6.98 4.78
N THR A 90 -1.48 -5.75 5.27
CA THR A 90 -2.72 -5.39 5.97
C THR A 90 -3.94 -5.46 5.04
N GLU A 91 -3.77 -5.08 3.78
CA GLU A 91 -4.85 -5.16 2.79
C GLU A 91 -5.17 -6.61 2.41
N PHE A 92 -4.16 -7.45 2.17
CA PHE A 92 -4.35 -8.89 1.95
C PHE A 92 -5.00 -9.58 3.15
N TYR A 93 -4.59 -9.22 4.38
CA TYR A 93 -5.23 -9.76 5.58
C TYR A 93 -6.73 -9.41 5.66
N LYS A 94 -7.16 -8.25 5.13
CA LYS A 94 -8.58 -7.92 5.02
C LYS A 94 -9.27 -8.69 3.89
N ILE A 95 -8.60 -8.90 2.74
CA ILE A 95 -9.11 -9.76 1.67
C ILE A 95 -9.36 -11.16 2.23
N PHE A 96 -8.40 -11.76 2.94
CA PHE A 96 -8.57 -13.09 3.55
C PHE A 96 -9.78 -13.16 4.49
N GLN A 97 -10.01 -12.12 5.31
CA GLN A 97 -11.21 -12.06 6.16
C GLN A 97 -12.51 -12.01 5.35
N ASP A 98 -12.54 -11.22 4.28
CA ASP A 98 -13.73 -11.05 3.44
C ASP A 98 -14.01 -12.31 2.60
N GLU A 99 -12.97 -13.04 2.16
CA GLU A 99 -13.12 -14.31 1.43
C GLU A 99 -13.63 -15.45 2.34
N ILE A 100 -13.14 -15.53 3.58
CA ILE A 100 -13.69 -16.48 4.58
C ILE A 100 -15.18 -16.20 4.85
N GLY A 101 -15.59 -14.94 4.76
CA GLY A 101 -16.96 -14.50 4.99
C GLY A 101 -17.88 -14.49 3.77
N GLU A 102 -17.34 -14.75 2.58
CA GLU A 102 -18.04 -14.60 1.29
C GLU A 102 -18.75 -13.24 1.16
N VAL A 103 -18.04 -12.16 1.49
CA VAL A 103 -18.61 -10.79 1.52
C VAL A 103 -19.10 -10.32 0.15
N TYR A 104 -18.63 -10.95 -0.93
CA TYR A 104 -19.12 -10.72 -2.29
C TYR A 104 -20.59 -11.16 -2.47
N GLU A 105 -21.09 -12.12 -1.69
CA GLU A 105 -22.51 -12.49 -1.62
C GLU A 105 -23.25 -11.73 -0.51
N LYS A 106 -22.58 -11.54 0.64
CA LYS A 106 -23.17 -10.92 1.84
C LYS A 106 -22.74 -9.47 1.94
N VAL A 107 -23.43 -8.58 1.21
CA VAL A 107 -23.02 -7.17 0.98
C VAL A 107 -22.85 -6.34 2.26
N ASN A 108 -23.55 -6.66 3.37
CA ASN A 108 -23.49 -5.90 4.63
C ASN A 108 -23.43 -6.81 5.86
N PRO A 109 -22.29 -7.45 6.16
CA PRO A 109 -22.18 -8.33 7.31
C PRO A 109 -22.06 -7.53 8.61
N SER A 110 -22.61 -8.08 9.69
CA SER A 110 -22.59 -7.47 11.02
C SER A 110 -21.18 -7.40 11.59
N ARG A 111 -20.99 -6.54 12.60
CA ARG A 111 -19.71 -6.44 13.33
C ARG A 111 -19.32 -7.77 13.99
N GLU A 112 -20.28 -8.55 14.44
CA GLU A 112 -20.07 -9.86 15.06
C GLU A 112 -19.61 -10.90 14.05
N GLN A 113 -20.23 -10.93 12.86
CA GLN A 113 -19.80 -11.81 11.76
C GLN A 113 -18.36 -11.51 11.34
N ARG A 114 -18.03 -10.22 11.12
CA ARG A 114 -16.65 -9.80 10.81
C ARG A 114 -15.65 -10.18 11.90
N ARG A 115 -16.06 -10.10 13.17
CA ARG A 115 -15.22 -10.51 14.31
C ARG A 115 -15.01 -12.03 14.32
N SER A 116 -16.04 -12.81 13.99
CA SER A 116 -15.97 -14.26 13.88
C SER A 116 -14.99 -14.70 12.78
N TRP A 117 -15.08 -14.12 11.58
CA TRP A 117 -14.17 -14.45 10.47
C TRP A 117 -12.71 -14.10 10.78
N ARG A 118 -12.48 -12.94 11.42
CA ARG A 118 -11.14 -12.59 11.92
C ARG A 118 -10.61 -13.62 12.92
N ALA A 119 -11.44 -14.05 13.88
CA ALA A 119 -11.04 -15.04 14.87
C ALA A 119 -10.73 -16.40 14.23
N ALA A 120 -11.49 -16.81 13.20
CA ALA A 120 -11.24 -18.02 12.43
C ALA A 120 -9.89 -17.96 11.69
N LEU A 121 -9.64 -16.86 10.96
CA LEU A 121 -8.37 -16.61 10.28
C LEU A 121 -7.18 -16.64 11.26
N ASP A 122 -7.30 -15.92 12.38
CA ASP A 122 -6.26 -15.84 13.41
C ASP A 122 -5.96 -17.20 14.05
N LYS A 123 -7.00 -18.02 14.28
CA LYS A 123 -6.84 -19.38 14.81
C LYS A 123 -6.10 -20.27 13.80
N GLN A 124 -6.47 -20.19 12.53
CA GLN A 124 -5.88 -21.00 11.47
C GLN A 124 -4.40 -20.65 11.24
N LEU A 125 -4.08 -19.36 11.10
CA LEU A 125 -2.70 -18.86 10.96
C LEU A 125 -1.84 -19.20 12.18
N ARG A 126 -2.40 -19.17 13.40
CA ARG A 126 -1.69 -19.61 14.61
C ARG A 126 -1.36 -21.09 14.56
N ASN A 127 -2.31 -21.94 14.17
CA ASN A 127 -2.16 -23.38 14.22
C ASN A 127 -1.14 -23.89 13.20
N LYS A 128 -1.28 -23.43 11.94
CA LYS A 128 -0.51 -23.90 10.79
C LYS A 128 0.79 -23.11 10.60
N MET A 129 0.74 -21.77 10.69
CA MET A 129 1.89 -20.88 10.42
C MET A 129 2.63 -20.41 11.69
N LYS A 130 2.17 -20.78 12.88
CA LYS A 130 2.68 -20.29 14.18
C LYS A 130 2.66 -18.76 14.30
N LEU A 131 1.72 -18.12 13.61
CA LEU A 131 1.54 -16.67 13.65
C LEU A 131 0.61 -16.27 14.79
N LYS A 132 1.15 -15.61 15.81
CA LYS A 132 0.32 -15.02 16.88
C LYS A 132 -0.39 -13.77 16.36
N PRO A 133 -1.71 -13.62 16.58
CA PRO A 133 -2.44 -12.40 16.23
C PRO A 133 -1.79 -11.16 16.84
N VAL A 134 -1.75 -10.10 16.05
CA VAL A 134 -1.14 -8.82 16.42
C VAL A 134 -2.19 -7.73 16.36
N MET A 135 -2.12 -6.76 17.28
CA MET A 135 -3.03 -5.61 17.27
C MET A 135 -2.75 -4.69 16.06
N ARG A 136 -1.48 -4.53 15.70
CA ARG A 136 -1.02 -3.76 14.55
C ARG A 136 -0.05 -4.60 13.73
N MET A 137 -0.26 -4.64 12.42
CA MET A 137 0.61 -5.32 11.48
C MET A 137 2.03 -4.75 11.59
N ASN A 138 3.04 -5.62 11.70
CA ASN A 138 4.45 -5.25 11.69
C ASN A 138 5.17 -5.96 10.54
N GLY A 139 6.39 -5.52 10.22
CA GLY A 139 7.16 -6.06 9.10
C GLY A 139 7.41 -7.57 9.19
N ASN A 140 7.64 -8.12 10.39
CA ASN A 140 7.87 -9.56 10.56
C ASN A 140 6.62 -10.37 10.26
N TYR A 141 5.45 -9.91 10.71
CA TYR A 141 4.18 -10.56 10.41
C TYR A 141 3.88 -10.46 8.91
N ALA A 142 4.06 -9.28 8.30
CA ALA A 142 3.86 -9.05 6.87
C ALA A 142 4.70 -10.01 6.02
N ARG A 143 6.01 -10.16 6.32
CA ARG A 143 6.89 -11.08 5.58
C ARG A 143 6.45 -12.55 5.68
N LYS A 144 5.89 -12.99 6.81
CA LYS A 144 5.41 -14.36 6.99
C LYS A 144 4.03 -14.60 6.37
N LEU A 145 3.16 -13.59 6.40
CA LEU A 145 1.81 -13.69 5.83
C LEU A 145 1.81 -13.64 4.30
N MET A 146 2.72 -12.87 3.70
CA MET A 146 2.78 -12.69 2.25
C MET A 146 3.61 -13.81 1.61
N THR A 147 3.08 -15.03 1.62
CA THR A 147 3.69 -16.24 1.03
C THR A 147 2.62 -17.13 0.40
N MET A 148 3.02 -18.01 -0.53
CA MET A 148 2.10 -19.02 -1.09
C MET A 148 1.60 -19.98 -0.01
N GLU A 149 2.48 -20.42 0.90
CA GLU A 149 2.14 -21.29 2.03
C GLU A 149 1.02 -20.68 2.89
N ALA A 150 1.14 -19.40 3.23
CA ALA A 150 0.11 -18.71 4.01
C ALA A 150 -1.23 -18.64 3.27
N VAL A 151 -1.22 -18.44 1.95
CA VAL A 151 -2.45 -18.44 1.15
C VAL A 151 -3.09 -19.82 1.10
N GLU A 152 -2.32 -20.90 0.94
CA GLU A 152 -2.90 -22.26 0.99
C GLU A 152 -3.58 -22.53 2.33
N VAL A 153 -2.96 -22.11 3.44
CA VAL A 153 -3.54 -22.20 4.78
C VAL A 153 -4.85 -21.42 4.90
N VAL A 154 -4.97 -20.27 4.23
CA VAL A 154 -6.20 -19.47 4.17
C VAL A 154 -7.24 -20.13 3.27
N CYS A 155 -6.84 -20.70 2.13
CA CYS A 155 -7.73 -21.39 1.20
C CYS A 155 -8.46 -22.57 1.86
N GLU A 156 -7.87 -23.23 2.87
CA GLU A 156 -8.56 -24.25 3.69
C GLU A 156 -9.86 -23.73 4.37
N LEU A 157 -10.01 -22.41 4.54
CA LEU A 157 -11.20 -21.77 5.12
C LEU A 157 -12.14 -21.14 4.08
N VAL A 158 -11.74 -21.06 2.82
CA VAL A 158 -12.51 -20.41 1.75
C VAL A 158 -13.38 -21.46 1.06
N PRO A 159 -14.73 -21.33 1.05
CA PRO A 159 -15.60 -22.40 0.56
C PRO A 159 -15.50 -22.67 -0.94
N SER A 160 -15.38 -21.62 -1.76
CA SER A 160 -15.38 -21.73 -3.22
C SER A 160 -13.99 -21.98 -3.79
N GLU A 161 -13.83 -23.06 -4.57
CA GLU A 161 -12.57 -23.40 -5.26
C GLU A 161 -12.13 -22.30 -6.25
N GLU A 162 -13.09 -21.67 -6.95
CA GLU A 162 -12.81 -20.56 -7.85
C GLU A 162 -12.19 -19.37 -7.09
N ARG A 163 -12.72 -19.05 -5.91
CA ARG A 163 -12.18 -17.99 -5.03
C ARG A 163 -10.81 -18.37 -4.48
N GLN A 164 -10.58 -19.64 -4.17
CA GLN A 164 -9.26 -20.12 -3.76
C GLN A 164 -8.23 -19.90 -4.87
N GLU A 165 -8.53 -20.26 -6.12
CA GLU A 165 -7.58 -20.06 -7.22
C GLU A 165 -7.33 -18.57 -7.49
N ALA A 166 -8.36 -17.73 -7.38
CA ALA A 166 -8.19 -16.28 -7.48
C ALA A 166 -7.25 -15.72 -6.40
N LEU A 167 -7.33 -16.21 -5.16
CA LEU A 167 -6.40 -15.84 -4.08
C LEU A 167 -4.97 -16.30 -4.35
N ARG A 168 -4.80 -17.53 -4.86
CA ARG A 168 -3.49 -18.07 -5.24
C ARG A 168 -2.86 -17.24 -6.35
N GLU A 169 -3.61 -16.93 -7.39
CA GLU A 169 -3.11 -16.11 -8.50
C GLU A 169 -2.77 -14.69 -8.04
N LEU A 170 -3.62 -14.08 -7.20
CA LEU A 170 -3.34 -12.76 -6.64
C LEU A 170 -2.03 -12.75 -5.86
N MET A 171 -1.79 -13.76 -5.01
CA MET A 171 -0.54 -13.88 -4.25
C MET A 171 0.65 -14.20 -5.16
N ARG A 172 0.48 -15.06 -6.16
CA ARG A 172 1.52 -15.42 -7.13
C ARG A 172 2.02 -14.17 -7.87
N LEU A 173 1.11 -13.36 -8.39
CA LEU A 173 1.43 -12.07 -9.03
C LEU A 173 2.11 -11.10 -8.05
N TYR A 174 1.58 -10.96 -6.83
CA TYR A 174 2.22 -10.13 -5.80
C TYR A 174 3.67 -10.54 -5.54
N LEU A 175 3.92 -11.83 -5.36
CA LEU A 175 5.26 -12.38 -5.09
C LEU A 175 6.21 -12.25 -6.27
N GLN A 176 5.72 -12.22 -7.51
CA GLN A 176 6.54 -11.93 -8.68
C GLN A 176 6.94 -10.46 -8.76
N MET A 177 6.09 -9.54 -8.30
CA MET A 177 6.41 -8.11 -8.32
C MET A 177 7.23 -7.67 -7.10
N LYS A 178 6.99 -8.28 -5.94
CA LYS A 178 7.57 -7.88 -4.64
C LYS A 178 9.09 -7.68 -4.61
N PRO A 179 9.92 -8.55 -5.22
CA PRO A 179 11.36 -8.36 -5.21
C PRO A 179 11.81 -7.02 -5.80
N VAL A 180 11.07 -6.47 -6.76
CA VAL A 180 11.49 -5.28 -7.52
C VAL A 180 11.57 -4.04 -6.64
N TRP A 181 10.63 -3.82 -5.72
CA TRP A 181 10.69 -2.69 -4.79
C TRP A 181 11.44 -3.01 -3.48
N ARG A 182 11.95 -4.24 -3.32
CA ARG A 182 12.63 -4.68 -2.09
C ARG A 182 14.11 -4.97 -2.24
N ALA A 183 14.55 -5.45 -3.40
CA ALA A 183 15.94 -5.71 -3.69
C ALA A 183 16.79 -4.45 -3.52
N THR A 184 18.07 -4.63 -3.20
CA THR A 184 19.01 -3.50 -3.13
C THR A 184 19.34 -2.99 -4.53
N CYS A 185 19.49 -3.89 -5.50
CA CYS A 185 19.72 -3.59 -6.92
C CYS A 185 18.88 -4.51 -7.81
N PRO A 186 17.61 -4.18 -8.08
CA PRO A 186 16.69 -5.07 -8.80
C PRO A 186 17.14 -5.43 -10.22
N ALA A 187 17.85 -4.52 -10.91
CA ALA A 187 18.41 -4.79 -12.24
C ALA A 187 19.44 -5.95 -12.25
N LYS A 188 20.05 -6.27 -11.11
CA LYS A 188 21.01 -7.38 -10.97
C LYS A 188 20.40 -8.58 -10.25
N GLU A 189 19.62 -8.34 -9.20
CA GLU A 189 19.09 -9.39 -8.33
C GLU A 189 17.82 -10.05 -8.87
N CYS A 190 16.99 -9.32 -9.62
CA CYS A 190 15.71 -9.80 -10.14
C CYS A 190 15.34 -9.18 -11.50
N PRO A 191 16.22 -9.27 -12.52
CA PRO A 191 16.03 -8.60 -13.81
C PRO A 191 14.77 -9.07 -14.55
N ASP A 192 14.44 -10.36 -14.48
CA ASP A 192 13.25 -10.92 -15.13
C ASP A 192 11.97 -10.37 -14.50
N GLN A 193 11.92 -10.28 -13.17
CA GLN A 193 10.78 -9.69 -12.46
C GLN A 193 10.65 -8.19 -12.76
N LEU A 194 11.78 -7.46 -12.84
CA LEU A 194 11.79 -6.05 -13.21
C LEU A 194 11.23 -5.85 -14.63
N CYS A 195 11.70 -6.63 -15.60
CA CYS A 195 11.23 -6.56 -16.99
C CYS A 195 9.73 -6.87 -17.12
N ARG A 196 9.22 -7.83 -16.34
CA ARG A 196 7.81 -8.24 -16.38
C ARG A 196 6.88 -7.43 -15.46
N TYR A 197 7.41 -6.43 -14.75
CA TYR A 197 6.65 -5.73 -13.71
C TYR A 197 5.35 -5.11 -14.24
N SER A 198 5.41 -4.35 -15.33
CA SER A 198 4.24 -3.68 -15.91
C SER A 198 3.17 -4.65 -16.39
N PHE A 199 3.57 -5.80 -16.95
CA PHE A 199 2.64 -6.86 -17.33
C PHE A 199 1.97 -7.48 -16.09
N ASN A 200 2.75 -7.79 -15.06
CA ASN A 200 2.25 -8.38 -13.83
C ASN A 200 1.35 -7.42 -13.06
N SER A 201 1.65 -6.12 -13.03
CA SER A 201 0.82 -5.12 -12.37
C SER A 201 -0.52 -4.92 -13.08
N GLN A 202 -0.53 -4.95 -14.43
CA GLN A 202 -1.77 -4.95 -15.21
C GLN A 202 -2.62 -6.17 -14.88
N ARG A 203 -2.05 -7.37 -14.93
CA ARG A 203 -2.77 -8.62 -14.61
C ARG A 203 -3.31 -8.62 -13.18
N PHE A 204 -2.54 -8.08 -12.24
CA PHE A 204 -2.97 -7.93 -10.85
C PHE A 204 -4.17 -6.97 -10.74
N ALA A 205 -4.10 -5.81 -11.41
CA ALA A 205 -5.19 -4.84 -11.45
C ALA A 205 -6.46 -5.37 -12.12
N ASP A 206 -6.32 -6.15 -13.19
CA ASP A 206 -7.44 -6.81 -13.88
C ASP A 206 -8.16 -7.79 -12.95
N LEU A 207 -7.38 -8.58 -12.18
CA LEU A 207 -7.92 -9.52 -11.20
C LEU A 207 -8.65 -8.79 -10.07
N LEU A 208 -8.11 -7.65 -9.61
CA LEU A 208 -8.79 -6.82 -8.62
C LEU A 208 -10.10 -6.23 -9.15
N SER A 209 -10.08 -5.74 -10.39
CA SER A 209 -11.22 -5.06 -11.03
C SER A 209 -12.34 -6.00 -11.46
N SER A 210 -12.02 -7.29 -11.63
CA SER A 210 -12.98 -8.35 -11.94
C SER A 210 -13.38 -9.11 -10.67
N THR A 211 -12.56 -10.06 -10.24
CA THR A 211 -12.86 -11.02 -9.16
C THR A 211 -13.00 -10.35 -7.79
N PHE A 212 -12.27 -9.26 -7.52
CA PHE A 212 -12.36 -8.53 -6.25
C PHE A 212 -13.10 -7.19 -6.35
N LYS A 213 -13.92 -7.00 -7.41
CA LYS A 213 -14.65 -5.75 -7.67
C LYS A 213 -15.53 -5.32 -6.48
N TYR A 214 -16.13 -6.27 -5.76
CA TYR A 214 -16.95 -6.01 -4.58
C TYR A 214 -16.20 -5.17 -3.51
N ARG A 215 -14.87 -5.28 -3.47
CA ARG A 215 -14.00 -4.55 -2.56
C ARG A 215 -13.38 -3.30 -3.19
N TYR A 216 -13.01 -3.34 -4.46
CA TYR A 216 -12.24 -2.27 -5.11
C TYR A 216 -13.07 -1.32 -6.00
N ASN A 217 -14.39 -1.47 -6.05
CA ASN A 217 -15.26 -0.52 -6.75
C ASN A 217 -15.24 0.87 -6.06
N GLY A 218 -14.62 1.86 -6.71
CA GLY A 218 -14.54 3.24 -6.24
C GLY A 218 -13.50 3.49 -5.13
N LYS A 219 -12.68 2.48 -4.78
CA LYS A 219 -11.65 2.65 -3.75
C LYS A 219 -10.44 1.75 -3.97
N ILE A 220 -9.26 2.29 -3.65
CA ILE A 220 -7.98 1.59 -3.59
C ILE A 220 -7.16 2.17 -2.43
N THR A 221 -6.27 1.37 -1.84
CA THR A 221 -5.38 1.87 -0.77
C THR A 221 -4.20 2.63 -1.36
N ASN A 222 -3.67 3.60 -0.60
CA ASN A 222 -2.59 4.47 -1.07
C ASN A 222 -1.33 3.67 -1.47
N TYR A 223 -0.94 2.67 -0.66
CA TYR A 223 0.24 1.85 -0.97
C TYR A 223 0.01 0.90 -2.14
N LEU A 224 -1.20 0.34 -2.28
CA LEU A 224 -1.52 -0.52 -3.41
C LEU A 224 -1.50 0.27 -4.73
N HIS A 225 -2.06 1.48 -4.75
CA HIS A 225 -1.95 2.39 -5.89
C HIS A 225 -0.48 2.68 -6.23
N LYS A 226 0.35 3.05 -5.24
CA LYS A 226 1.78 3.29 -5.50
C LYS A 226 2.53 2.07 -6.02
N THR A 227 2.20 0.89 -5.50
CA THR A 227 2.82 -0.38 -5.91
C THR A 227 2.49 -0.71 -7.37
N LEU A 228 1.24 -0.50 -7.78
CA LEU A 228 0.77 -0.86 -9.12
C LEU A 228 1.15 0.15 -10.19
N ALA A 229 1.24 1.44 -9.84
CA ALA A 229 1.43 2.51 -10.81
C ALA A 229 2.87 3.04 -10.92
N HIS A 230 3.57 3.21 -9.80
CA HIS A 230 4.77 4.08 -9.77
C HIS A 230 6.10 3.32 -9.64
N VAL A 231 6.08 2.02 -9.34
CA VAL A 231 7.32 1.25 -9.09
C VAL A 231 8.26 1.24 -10.31
N PRO A 232 7.81 0.98 -11.56
CA PRO A 232 8.72 0.99 -12.71
C PRO A 232 9.45 2.32 -12.90
N GLU A 233 8.70 3.43 -12.86
CA GLU A 233 9.24 4.78 -13.05
C GLU A 233 10.26 5.15 -11.95
N ILE A 234 9.96 4.82 -10.69
CA ILE A 234 10.90 5.06 -9.59
C ILE A 234 12.18 4.24 -9.76
N ILE A 235 12.08 2.97 -10.16
CA ILE A 235 13.26 2.11 -10.37
C ILE A 235 14.10 2.59 -11.55
N GLU A 236 13.49 3.00 -12.64
CA GLU A 236 14.22 3.54 -13.79
C GLU A 236 14.99 4.82 -13.42
N ARG A 237 14.37 5.70 -12.62
CA ARG A 237 14.97 6.96 -12.17
C ARG A 237 16.05 6.77 -11.09
N ASP A 238 15.75 6.02 -10.04
CA ASP A 238 16.58 5.94 -8.83
C ASP A 238 17.47 4.70 -8.78
N GLY A 239 17.27 3.74 -9.69
CA GLY A 239 17.95 2.44 -9.73
C GLY A 239 17.53 1.45 -8.64
N SER A 240 16.93 1.91 -7.54
CA SER A 240 16.44 1.08 -6.43
C SER A 240 15.36 1.80 -5.62
N ILE A 241 14.52 1.01 -4.94
CA ILE A 241 13.61 1.47 -3.89
C ILE A 241 14.03 0.90 -2.53
N GLY A 242 14.34 -0.40 -2.48
CA GLY A 242 14.64 -1.10 -1.23
C GLY A 242 15.88 -0.56 -0.51
N ALA A 243 16.87 -0.07 -1.26
CA ALA A 243 18.07 0.55 -0.71
C ALA A 243 17.78 1.86 0.06
N TRP A 244 16.68 2.54 -0.24
CA TRP A 244 16.28 3.81 0.35
C TRP A 244 15.14 3.68 1.37
N ALA A 245 14.84 2.45 1.80
CA ALA A 245 13.75 2.17 2.72
C ALA A 245 14.00 2.72 4.14
N SER A 246 12.92 2.98 4.87
CA SER A 246 12.97 3.47 6.26
C SER A 246 13.44 2.41 7.27
N GLU A 247 13.74 1.18 6.84
CA GLU A 247 14.05 0.03 7.70
C GLU A 247 15.30 0.25 8.57
N GLY A 248 16.30 0.98 8.05
CA GLY A 248 17.48 1.38 8.81
C GLY A 248 17.14 2.34 9.96
N ASN A 249 16.35 3.38 9.68
CA ASN A 249 15.91 4.35 10.68
C ASN A 249 15.02 3.70 11.76
N GLU A 250 14.07 2.86 11.35
CA GLU A 250 13.22 2.12 12.29
C GLU A 250 14.02 1.14 13.17
N SER A 251 15.08 0.56 12.64
CA SER A 251 16.02 -0.26 13.43
C SER A 251 16.77 0.58 14.46
N GLY A 252 17.13 1.82 14.11
CA GLY A 252 17.73 2.80 15.02
C GLY A 252 16.89 3.09 16.26
N ASN A 253 15.55 3.08 16.14
CA ASN A 253 14.64 3.27 17.29
C ASN A 253 14.84 2.21 18.39
N LYS A 254 15.25 0.99 18.03
CA LYS A 254 15.57 -0.07 19.00
C LYS A 254 16.85 0.28 19.78
N LEU A 255 17.86 0.80 19.09
CA LEU A 255 19.11 1.25 19.73
C LEU A 255 18.87 2.46 20.61
N PHE A 256 18.10 3.45 20.14
CA PHE A 256 17.75 4.64 20.90
C PHE A 256 17.14 4.29 22.27
N ARG A 257 16.14 3.40 22.31
CA ARG A 257 15.52 2.96 23.57
C ARG A 257 16.50 2.25 24.49
N ARG A 258 17.39 1.43 23.93
CA ARG A 258 18.42 0.70 24.68
C ARG A 258 19.42 1.66 25.32
N PHE A 259 19.96 2.60 24.54
CA PHE A 259 20.94 3.57 25.02
C PHE A 259 20.33 4.56 26.00
N ARG A 260 19.10 5.03 25.78
CA ARG A 260 18.41 5.86 26.77
C ARG A 260 18.27 5.17 28.12
N LYS A 261 18.07 3.84 28.14
CA LYS A 261 17.89 3.08 29.38
C LYS A 261 19.20 2.72 30.08
N MET A 262 20.25 2.41 29.32
CA MET A 262 21.49 1.83 29.87
C MET A 262 22.73 2.72 29.73
N ASN A 263 22.66 3.79 28.94
CA ASN A 263 23.82 4.59 28.52
C ASN A 263 23.52 6.10 28.51
N ALA A 264 22.49 6.56 29.23
CA ALA A 264 22.18 7.97 29.41
C ALA A 264 22.15 8.32 30.90
N ARG A 265 22.54 9.56 31.24
CA ARG A 265 22.31 10.11 32.58
C ARG A 265 20.79 10.13 32.82
N GLN A 266 20.36 9.65 33.98
CA GLN A 266 18.95 9.63 34.38
C GLN A 266 18.49 11.03 34.76
#